data_AF-A0A2V2DQ08-F1
#
_entry.id   AF-A0A2V2DQ08-F1
#
_cell.length_a   1.000
_cell.length_b   1.000
_cell.length_c   1.000
_cell.angle_alpha   90.00
_cell.angle_beta   90.00
_cell.angle_gamma   90.00
#
_symmetry.space_group_name_H-M   'P 1'
#
loop_
_entity.id
_entity.type
_entity.pdbx_description
1 polymer ?
#
loop_
_entity_poly.entity_id
_entity_poly.type
_entity_poly.pdbx_seq_one_letter_code
_entity_poly.pdbx_strand_id
1 'polypeptide(L)'
;MVFLSVIINPEVKELFEECGNCKYFIQHYIKFENQYHKILCGHCIYPRIKERMKHAHACGNFAPKKGAAQNCPSQEKIKRS
;
A
#
# COMPACT_ATOMS: atom_id res chain seq x y z
N MET A 1 -9.86 35.72 23.63
CA MET A 1 -9.32 34.35 23.68
C MET A 1 -10.33 33.43 23.03
N VAL A 2 -10.17 33.10 21.75
CA VAL A 2 -11.07 32.17 21.06
C VAL A 2 -10.19 30.99 20.64
N PHE A 3 -10.20 29.95 21.46
CA PHE A 3 -9.54 28.69 21.14
C PHE A 3 -10.34 28.04 20.01
N LEU A 4 -9.89 28.23 18.77
CA LEU A 4 -10.30 27.40 17.64
C LEU A 4 -9.76 25.98 17.88
N SER A 5 -10.57 25.15 18.53
CA SER A 5 -10.36 23.70 18.58
C SER A 5 -10.62 23.12 17.20
N VAL A 6 -9.56 23.02 16.39
CA VAL A 6 -9.55 22.18 15.20
C VAL A 6 -9.73 20.74 15.69
N ILE A 7 -10.95 20.22 15.59
CA ILE A 7 -11.22 18.79 15.75
C ILE A 7 -10.61 18.11 14.53
N ILE A 8 -9.36 17.67 14.66
CA ILE A 8 -8.71 16.79 13.69
C ILE A 8 -9.36 15.42 13.89
N ASN A 9 -10.36 15.08 13.06
CA ASN A 9 -10.95 13.74 12.99
C ASN A 9 -9.84 12.75 12.60
N PRO A 10 -9.41 11.80 13.47
CA PRO A 10 -8.28 10.92 13.20
C PRO A 10 -8.66 9.69 12.33
N GLU A 11 -9.87 9.64 11.76
CA GLU A 11 -10.41 8.44 11.12
C GLU A 11 -10.29 8.41 9.59
N VAL A 12 -9.50 9.31 8.99
CA VAL A 12 -9.03 9.10 7.61
C VAL A 12 -7.90 8.08 7.62
N LYS A 13 -8.25 6.79 7.66
CA LYS A 13 -7.34 5.70 7.32
C LYS A 13 -7.07 5.81 5.83
N GLU A 14 -6.13 6.69 5.47
CA GLU A 14 -5.61 6.87 4.12
C GLU A 14 -5.42 5.48 3.49
N LEU A 15 -6.22 5.20 2.45
CA LEU A 15 -6.14 3.99 1.66
C LEU A 15 -4.88 4.09 0.80
N PHE A 16 -3.74 3.91 1.45
CA PHE A 16 -2.46 4.08 0.79
C PHE A 16 -2.20 2.86 -0.08
N GLU A 17 -2.34 3.05 -1.39
CA GLU A 17 -1.90 2.09 -2.39
C GLU A 17 -0.38 2.03 -2.34
N GLU A 18 0.17 1.20 -1.45
CA GLU A 18 1.59 0.90 -1.38
C GLU A 18 1.97 -0.20 -2.37
N CYS A 19 3.18 -0.13 -2.92
CA CYS A 19 3.75 -1.20 -3.73
C CYS A 19 3.68 -2.55 -3.00
N GLY A 20 3.92 -2.59 -1.69
CA GLY A 20 3.85 -3.79 -0.86
C GLY A 20 2.51 -4.51 -0.86
N ASN A 21 1.42 -3.80 -1.15
CA ASN A 21 0.06 -4.33 -1.22
C ASN A 21 -0.35 -4.75 -2.65
N CYS A 22 0.52 -4.51 -3.63
CA CYS A 22 0.29 -4.85 -5.02
C CYS A 22 0.58 -6.33 -5.30
N LYS A 23 -0.27 -6.99 -6.09
CA LYS A 23 -0.07 -8.36 -6.59
C LYS A 23 1.19 -8.50 -7.46
N TYR A 24 1.66 -7.40 -8.04
CA TYR A 24 2.84 -7.36 -8.91
C TYR A 24 4.15 -7.03 -8.17
N PHE A 25 4.11 -6.71 -6.89
CA PHE A 25 5.33 -6.42 -6.14
C PHE A 25 5.97 -7.69 -5.58
N ILE A 26 7.27 -7.83 -5.83
CA ILE A 26 8.09 -8.92 -5.32
C ILE A 26 9.07 -8.35 -4.30
N GLN A 27 8.86 -8.73 -3.05
CA GLN A 27 9.73 -8.42 -1.93
C GLN A 27 11.06 -9.18 -2.06
N HIS A 28 12.19 -8.49 -1.97
CA HIS A 28 13.48 -9.16 -1.84
C HIS A 28 13.72 -9.62 -0.41
N TYR A 29 14.45 -10.73 -0.28
CA TYR A 29 14.89 -11.29 0.99
C TYR A 29 16.38 -11.56 0.92
N ILE A 30 17.07 -11.37 2.03
CA ILE A 30 18.43 -11.86 2.24
C ILE A 30 18.38 -13.06 3.16
N LYS A 31 19.30 -14.00 2.96
CA LYS A 31 19.53 -15.08 3.92
C LYS A 31 20.54 -14.58 4.94
N PHE A 32 20.16 -14.55 6.21
CA PHE A 32 21.06 -14.28 7.31
C PHE A 32 20.94 -15.47 8.28
N GLU A 33 22.07 -16.13 8.54
CA GLU A 33 22.11 -17.42 9.25
C GLU A 33 21.13 -18.44 8.63
N ASN A 34 20.17 -18.91 9.41
CA ASN A 34 19.15 -19.89 9.03
C ASN A 34 17.79 -19.26 8.72
N GLN A 35 17.70 -17.93 8.58
CA GLN A 35 16.45 -17.22 8.37
C GLN A 35 16.50 -16.32 7.12
N TYR A 36 15.33 -16.06 6.55
CA TYR A 36 15.15 -15.11 5.45
C TYR A 36 14.57 -13.80 5.98
N HIS A 37 15.28 -12.71 5.78
CA HIS A 37 14.88 -11.38 6.23
C HIS A 37 14.45 -10.53 5.05
N LYS A 38 13.30 -9.87 5.19
CA LYS A 38 12.84 -8.86 4.22
C LYS A 38 13.81 -7.69 4.23
N ILE A 39 14.23 -7.25 3.07
CA ILE A 39 14.99 -6.01 2.92
C ILE A 39 14.06 -4.89 2.43
N LEU A 40 14.50 -3.63 2.49
CA LEU A 40 13.65 -2.50 2.12
C LEU A 40 13.39 -2.40 0.61
N CYS A 41 14.09 -3.19 -0.21
CA CYS A 41 13.93 -3.21 -1.66
C CYS A 41 13.15 -4.42 -2.17
N GLY A 42 12.60 -4.23 -3.36
CA GLY A 42 11.90 -5.21 -4.15
C GLY A 42 11.76 -4.68 -5.58
N HIS A 43 10.91 -5.32 -6.37
CA HIS A 43 10.66 -4.91 -7.75
C HIS A 43 9.22 -5.18 -8.15
N CYS A 44 8.71 -4.40 -9.10
CA CYS A 44 7.45 -4.73 -9.78
C CYS A 44 7.74 -5.66 -10.95
N ILE A 45 6.95 -6.74 -11.08
CA ILE A 45 6.98 -7.58 -12.28
C ILE A 45 6.23 -6.94 -13.45
N TYR A 46 5.25 -6.07 -13.16
CA TYR A 46 4.44 -5.39 -14.15
C TYR A 46 4.12 -3.94 -13.73
N PRO A 47 4.61 -2.92 -14.46
CA PRO A 47 5.67 -3.00 -15.45
C PRO A 47 6.98 -3.42 -14.78
N ARG A 48 7.93 -3.96 -15.52
CA ARG A 48 9.21 -4.43 -14.95
C ARG A 48 10.02 -3.24 -14.42
N ILE A 49 9.87 -2.91 -13.14
CA ILE A 49 10.61 -1.84 -12.46
C ILE A 49 11.49 -2.48 -11.40
N LYS A 50 12.81 -2.43 -11.61
CA LYS A 50 13.81 -3.14 -10.81
C LYS A 50 13.95 -2.61 -9.39
N GLU A 51 13.69 -1.32 -9.17
CA GLU A 51 13.89 -0.65 -7.89
C GLU A 51 12.58 -0.09 -7.37
N ARG A 52 11.99 -0.78 -6.38
CA ARG A 52 10.84 -0.29 -5.62
C ARG A 52 11.01 -0.60 -4.14
N MET A 53 10.55 0.32 -3.30
CA MET A 53 10.43 0.09 -1.87
C MET A 53 9.01 -0.36 -1.54
N LYS A 54 8.86 -1.21 -0.53
CA LYS A 54 7.55 -1.71 -0.10
C LYS A 54 6.55 -0.57 0.20
N HIS A 55 7.02 0.45 0.91
CA HIS A 55 6.23 1.62 1.35
C HIS A 55 6.15 2.74 0.31
N ALA A 56 6.74 2.56 -0.87
CA ALA A 56 6.57 3.54 -1.94
C ALA A 56 5.13 3.49 -2.45
N HIS A 57 4.60 4.66 -2.83
CA HIS A 57 3.35 4.76 -3.57
C HIS A 57 3.35 3.79 -4.76
N ALA A 58 2.21 3.14 -4.97
CA ALA A 58 2.02 2.21 -6.06
C ALA A 58 2.11 2.93 -7.41
N CYS A 59 2.58 2.19 -8.42
CA CYS A 59 2.55 2.68 -9.79
C CYS A 59 1.13 2.61 -10.37
N GLY A 60 0.88 3.27 -11.49
CA GLY A 60 -0.43 3.26 -12.17
C GLY A 60 -0.94 1.88 -12.65
N ASN A 61 -0.16 0.82 -12.49
CA ASN A 61 -0.57 -0.57 -12.72
C ASN A 61 -0.88 -1.32 -11.42
N PHE A 62 -1.21 -0.60 -10.34
CA PHE A 62 -1.55 -1.18 -9.05
C PHE A 62 -2.71 -2.17 -9.21
N ALA A 63 -2.56 -3.33 -8.56
CA ALA A 63 -3.65 -4.26 -8.42
C ALA A 63 -3.51 -4.94 -7.05
N PRO A 64 -4.54 -4.92 -6.20
CA PRO A 64 -4.43 -5.41 -4.83
C PRO A 64 -4.13 -6.91 -4.79
N LYS A 65 -3.25 -7.33 -3.87
CA LYS A 65 -3.02 -8.74 -3.56
C LYS A 65 -4.22 -9.32 -2.81
N LYS A 66 -4.60 -10.57 -3.11
CA LYS A 66 -5.65 -11.29 -2.37
C LYS A 66 -5.30 -11.30 -0.87
N GLY A 67 -6.19 -10.79 -0.03
CA GLY A 67 -5.99 -10.68 1.42
C GLY A 67 -5.27 -9.40 1.91
N ALA A 68 -4.77 -8.54 1.02
CA ALA A 68 -4.19 -7.24 1.38
C ALA A 68 -5.28 -6.17 1.67
N ALA A 69 -6.48 -6.37 1.14
CA ALA A 69 -7.64 -5.51 1.36
C ALA A 69 -8.65 -6.20 2.28
N GLN A 70 -8.45 -6.12 3.59
CA GLN A 70 -9.49 -6.36 4.58
C GLN A 70 -9.63 -5.10 5.43
N ASN A 71 -10.10 -4.07 4.74
CA ASN A 71 -10.72 -2.82 5.20
C ASN A 71 -10.62 -1.82 4.05
N CYS A 72 -11.22 -2.17 2.92
CA CYS A 72 -11.56 -1.20 1.89
C CYS A 72 -13.08 -1.03 2.03
N PRO A 73 -13.62 0.19 2.24
CA PRO A 73 -15.05 0.39 2.12
C PRO A 73 -15.38 -0.06 0.69
N SER A 74 -16.21 -1.10 0.61
CA SER A 74 -16.81 -1.56 -0.62
C SER A 74 -17.27 -0.34 -1.39
N GLN A 75 -16.84 -0.24 -2.64
CA GLN A 75 -17.29 0.76 -3.59
C GLN A 75 -18.82 0.95 -3.46
N GLU A 76 -19.26 2.01 -2.79
CA GLU A 76 -20.66 2.38 -2.85
C GLU A 76 -20.87 3.06 -4.20
N LYS A 77 -21.30 2.25 -5.18
CA LYS A 77 -21.90 2.76 -6.41
C LYS A 77 -23.19 3.50 -6.03
N ILE A 78 -23.12 4.77 -5.65
CA ILE A 78 -24.31 5.60 -5.55
C ILE A 78 -24.59 6.22 -6.93
N LYS A 79 -25.71 5.78 -7.50
CA LYS A 79 -26.31 6.25 -8.75
C LYS A 79 -26.44 7.78 -8.75
N ARG A 80 -26.02 8.42 -9.84
CA ARG A 80 -26.48 9.78 -10.18
C ARG A 80 -27.94 9.68 -10.60
N SER A 81 -28.82 10.34 -9.85
CA SER A 81 -30.20 10.66 -10.22
C SER A 81 -30.25 11.98 -10.96
#